data_AF-A0A1L6TCY8-F1
#
_entry.id   AF-A0A1L6TCY8-F1
#
_cell.length_a   1.000
_cell.length_b   1.000
_cell.length_c   1.000
_cell.angle_alpha   90.00
_cell.angle_beta   90.00
_cell.angle_gamma   90.00
#
_symmetry.space_group_name_H-M   'P 1'
#
loop_
_entity.id
_entity.type
_entity.pdbx_description
1 polymer ?
#
loop_
_entity_poly.entity_id
_entity_poly.type
_entity_poly.pdbx_seq_one_letter_code
_entity_poly.pdbx_strand_id
1 'polypeptide(L)'
;MSNHSPLSLLKDIHAPEAVSGWPPAPGWLILISIVIILFIVLSYFLKKYRNRQKVKLYGLNSLYDIPQHSNSHYAKECNALLKRVAHYYFPEQNIKILSEKKWHDFLILKLPKKHHNIAITQVNYLITSLYQPEIISNIELKKFVQLWIKECR
;
A
#
# COMPACT_ATOMS: atom_id res chain seq x y z
N MET A 1 -82.76 14.13 -45.43
CA MET A 1 -81.80 13.05 -45.17
C MET A 1 -80.46 13.65 -44.78
N SER A 2 -80.00 13.35 -43.58
CA SER A 2 -78.72 13.79 -43.00
C SER A 2 -77.56 12.98 -43.57
N ASN A 3 -76.80 13.56 -44.50
CA ASN A 3 -75.55 12.98 -45.01
C ASN A 3 -74.43 13.20 -43.98
N HIS A 4 -74.22 12.23 -43.09
CA HIS A 4 -73.02 12.17 -42.28
C HIS A 4 -71.91 11.54 -43.11
N SER A 5 -71.00 12.37 -43.65
CA SER A 5 -69.79 11.89 -44.34
C SER A 5 -68.92 11.09 -43.37
N PRO A 6 -68.54 9.84 -43.67
CA PRO A 6 -67.74 8.98 -42.78
C PRO A 6 -66.31 9.51 -42.56
N LEU A 7 -65.90 10.52 -43.32
CA LEU A 7 -64.63 11.23 -43.16
C LEU A 7 -64.63 12.23 -41.99
N SER A 8 -65.81 12.61 -41.49
CA SER A 8 -65.94 13.49 -40.32
C SER A 8 -65.69 12.79 -38.99
N LEU A 9 -65.47 11.46 -39.01
CA LEU A 9 -65.06 10.64 -37.88
C LEU A 9 -63.55 10.39 -37.80
N LEU A 10 -62.75 10.91 -38.74
CA LEU A 10 -61.29 10.93 -38.55
C LEU A 10 -60.95 11.99 -37.51
N LYS A 11 -61.08 11.58 -36.26
CA LYS A 11 -60.53 12.27 -35.09
C LYS A 11 -59.03 12.40 -35.33
N ASP A 12 -58.53 13.64 -35.36
CA ASP A 12 -57.10 13.94 -35.42
C ASP A 12 -56.35 12.98 -34.51
N ILE A 13 -55.41 12.22 -35.09
CA ILE A 13 -54.51 11.36 -34.35
C ILE A 13 -53.65 12.31 -33.51
N HIS A 14 -54.04 12.51 -32.26
CA HIS A 14 -53.17 13.13 -31.27
C HIS A 14 -51.92 12.26 -31.17
N ALA A 15 -50.84 12.72 -31.78
CA ALA A 15 -49.52 12.18 -31.49
C ALA A 15 -49.33 12.27 -29.97
N PRO A 16 -48.88 11.19 -29.29
CA PRO A 16 -48.63 11.27 -27.86
C PRO A 16 -47.67 12.42 -27.62
N GLU A 17 -47.98 13.28 -26.64
CA GLU A 17 -47.06 14.30 -26.15
C GLU A 17 -45.69 13.65 -26.01
N ALA A 18 -44.70 14.22 -26.70
CA ALA A 18 -43.34 13.69 -26.74
C ALA A 18 -42.92 13.43 -25.30
N VAL A 19 -42.71 12.15 -24.95
CA VAL A 19 -42.44 11.71 -23.58
C VAL A 19 -41.32 12.60 -23.04
N SER A 20 -41.71 13.58 -22.22
CA SER A 20 -40.84 14.61 -21.69
C SER A 20 -39.70 13.89 -21.00
N GLY A 21 -38.49 14.10 -21.52
CA GLY A 21 -37.24 13.43 -21.16
C GLY A 21 -37.32 12.60 -19.89
N TRP A 22 -37.36 11.28 -20.07
CA TRP A 22 -37.29 10.30 -19.01
C TRP A 22 -36.38 10.80 -17.87
N PRO A 23 -36.87 10.92 -16.63
CA PRO A 23 -35.97 11.06 -15.52
C PRO A 23 -35.18 9.76 -15.51
N PRO A 24 -33.84 9.76 -15.70
CA PRO A 24 -33.09 8.53 -15.53
C PRO A 24 -33.42 8.06 -14.13
N ALA A 25 -34.13 6.94 -14.02
CA ALA A 25 -34.63 6.44 -12.76
C ALA A 25 -33.49 6.52 -11.73
N PRO A 26 -33.70 7.09 -10.53
CA PRO A 26 -32.62 7.44 -9.60
C PRO A 26 -31.67 6.27 -9.26
N GLY A 27 -32.08 5.03 -9.53
CA GLY A 27 -31.24 3.84 -9.48
C GLY A 27 -29.97 3.89 -10.34
N TRP A 28 -29.95 4.58 -11.49
CA TRP A 28 -28.72 4.72 -12.29
C TRP A 28 -27.69 5.61 -11.61
N LEU A 29 -28.12 6.66 -10.91
CA LEU A 29 -27.20 7.50 -10.13
C LEU A 29 -26.58 6.71 -8.97
N ILE A 30 -27.37 5.84 -8.33
CA ILE A 30 -26.87 4.92 -7.30
C ILE A 30 -25.84 3.95 -7.91
N LEU A 31 -26.14 3.37 -9.08
CA LEU A 31 -25.22 2.47 -9.78
C LEU A 31 -23.91 3.18 -10.16
N ILE A 32 -23.99 4.39 -10.73
CA ILE A 32 -22.82 5.22 -11.06
C ILE A 32 -22.02 5.55 -9.78
N SER A 33 -22.68 5.91 -8.69
CA SER A 33 -22.03 6.19 -7.41
C SER A 33 -21.26 4.98 -6.88
N ILE A 34 -21.86 3.78 -6.93
CA ILE A 34 -21.21 2.53 -6.53
C ILE A 34 -19.98 2.26 -7.39
N VAL A 35 -20.09 2.43 -8.71
CA VAL A 35 -18.97 2.24 -9.64
C VAL A 35 -17.82 3.22 -9.32
N ILE A 36 -18.14 4.50 -9.08
CA ILE A 36 -17.13 5.51 -8.71
C ILE A 36 -16.44 5.13 -7.40
N ILE A 37 -17.20 4.75 -6.36
CA ILE A 37 -16.63 4.32 -5.08
C ILE A 37 -15.71 3.11 -5.28
N LEU A 38 -16.15 2.13 -6.08
CA LEU A 38 -15.33 0.95 -6.38
C LEU A 38 -14.01 1.34 -7.06
N PHE A 39 -14.05 2.26 -8.02
CA PHE A 39 -12.85 2.78 -8.69
C PHE A 39 -11.91 3.51 -7.72
N ILE A 40 -12.44 4.32 -6.82
CA ILE A 40 -11.66 5.03 -5.79
C ILE A 40 -10.98 4.02 -4.86
N VAL A 41 -11.74 3.04 -4.36
CA VAL A 41 -11.22 1.98 -3.47
C VAL A 41 -10.14 1.17 -4.20
N LEU A 42 -10.42 0.71 -5.41
CA LEU A 42 -9.49 -0.10 -6.21
C LEU A 42 -8.20 0.67 -6.52
N SER A 43 -8.31 1.94 -6.95
CA SER A 43 -7.15 2.77 -7.26
C SER A 43 -6.30 3.05 -6.01
N TYR A 44 -6.93 3.26 -4.85
CA TYR A 44 -6.23 3.41 -3.57
C TYR A 44 -5.44 2.14 -3.21
N PHE A 45 -6.08 0.96 -3.29
CA PHE A 45 -5.41 -0.31 -3.00
C PHE A 45 -4.27 -0.61 -4.00
N LEU A 46 -4.49 -0.36 -5.30
CA LEU A 46 -3.47 -0.52 -6.33
C LEU A 46 -2.27 0.40 -6.10
N LYS A 47 -2.51 1.68 -5.79
CA LYS A 47 -1.44 2.64 -5.49
C LYS A 47 -0.64 2.20 -4.26
N LYS A 48 -1.32 1.76 -3.20
CA LYS A 48 -0.69 1.24 -1.98
C LYS A 48 0.16 0.01 -2.27
N TYR A 49 -0.34 -0.93 -3.06
CA TYR A 49 0.38 -2.13 -3.46
C TYR A 49 1.62 -1.80 -4.31
N ARG A 50 1.47 -0.97 -5.35
CA ARG A 50 2.58 -0.56 -6.23
C ARG A 50 3.66 0.19 -5.45
N ASN A 51 3.27 1.08 -4.53
CA ASN A 51 4.23 1.81 -3.69
C ASN A 51 5.03 0.86 -2.79
N ARG A 52 4.38 -0.13 -2.16
CA ARG A 52 5.07 -1.15 -1.36
C ARG A 52 6.10 -1.91 -2.19
N GLN A 53 5.75 -2.30 -3.41
CA GLN A 53 6.65 -3.04 -4.28
C GLN A 53 7.85 -2.19 -4.74
N LYS A 54 7.63 -0.91 -5.03
CA LYS A 54 8.72 0.04 -5.32
C LYS A 54 9.68 0.19 -4.14
N VAL A 55 9.14 0.37 -2.92
CA VAL A 55 9.95 0.50 -1.70
C VAL A 55 10.74 -0.79 -1.42
N LYS A 56 10.14 -1.96 -1.65
CA LYS A 56 10.82 -3.26 -1.55
C LYS A 56 12.02 -3.33 -2.48
N LEU A 57 11.82 -3.03 -3.76
CA LEU A 57 12.88 -3.07 -4.77
C LEU A 57 13.97 -2.06 -4.47
N TYR A 58 13.59 -0.83 -4.12
CA TYR A 58 14.53 0.21 -3.69
C TYR A 58 15.36 -0.26 -2.50
N GLY A 59 14.74 -0.78 -1.44
CA GLY A 59 15.45 -1.26 -0.26
C GLY A 59 16.42 -2.41 -0.56
N LEU A 60 16.02 -3.35 -1.42
CA LEU A 60 16.88 -4.48 -1.81
C LEU A 60 18.07 -4.03 -2.68
N ASN A 61 17.85 -3.10 -3.61
CA ASN A 61 18.92 -2.54 -4.44
C ASN A 61 19.89 -1.73 -3.58
N SER A 62 19.37 -0.82 -2.75
CA SER A 62 20.20 -0.02 -1.84
C SER A 62 21.04 -0.88 -0.91
N LEU A 63 20.52 -2.03 -0.44
CA LEU A 63 21.29 -2.97 0.38
C LEU A 63 22.44 -3.64 -0.37
N TYR A 64 22.32 -3.82 -1.69
CA TYR A 64 23.39 -4.35 -2.52
C TYR A 64 24.52 -3.34 -2.69
N ASP A 65 24.17 -2.06 -2.78
CA ASP A 65 25.10 -0.95 -3.00
C ASP A 65 25.85 -0.49 -1.74
N ILE A 66 25.48 -0.98 -0.54
CA ILE A 66 26.16 -0.59 0.70
C ILE A 66 27.60 -1.15 0.70
N PRO A 67 28.63 -0.28 0.76
CA PRO A 67 30.01 -0.74 0.76
C PRO A 67 30.38 -1.40 2.10
N GLN A 68 31.07 -2.54 2.02
CA GLN A 68 31.50 -3.34 3.17
C GLN A 68 32.88 -2.90 3.68
N HIS A 69 33.02 -1.64 4.06
CA HIS A 69 34.30 -1.11 4.56
C HIS A 69 34.68 -1.65 5.95
N SER A 70 33.77 -1.53 6.92
CA SER A 70 33.92 -2.10 8.26
C SER A 70 32.59 -2.61 8.76
N ASN A 71 32.59 -3.59 9.68
CA ASN A 71 31.36 -4.19 10.19
C ASN A 71 30.46 -3.15 10.89
N SER A 72 31.03 -2.25 11.69
CA SER A 72 30.24 -1.18 12.33
C SER A 72 29.68 -0.18 11.31
N HIS A 73 30.44 0.21 10.29
CA HIS A 73 29.93 1.09 9.23
C HIS A 73 28.81 0.41 8.45
N TYR A 74 29.00 -0.84 8.07
CA TYR A 74 28.00 -1.64 7.37
C TYR A 74 26.72 -1.80 8.20
N ALA A 75 26.85 -2.04 9.50
CA ALA A 75 25.71 -2.13 10.43
C ALA A 75 24.95 -0.81 10.55
N LYS A 76 25.66 0.32 10.63
CA LYS A 76 25.03 1.66 10.67
C LYS A 76 24.25 1.96 9.39
N GLU A 77 24.83 1.68 8.23
CA GLU A 77 24.15 1.85 6.94
C GLU A 77 22.95 0.91 6.78
N CYS A 78 23.09 -0.36 7.18
CA CYS A 78 21.98 -1.31 7.21
C CYS A 78 20.83 -0.84 8.11
N ASN A 79 21.15 -0.34 9.31
CA ASN A 79 20.16 0.19 10.25
C ASN A 79 19.49 1.46 9.71
N ALA A 80 20.25 2.36 9.10
CA ALA A 80 19.71 3.56 8.44
C ALA A 80 18.75 3.18 7.30
N LEU A 81 19.12 2.19 6.49
CA LEU A 81 18.27 1.65 5.43
C LEU A 81 16.98 1.06 5.99
N LEU A 82 17.05 0.23 7.04
CA LEU A 82 15.86 -0.32 7.71
C LEU A 82 14.93 0.79 8.19
N LYS A 83 15.46 1.85 8.81
CA LYS A 83 14.65 3.00 9.26
C LYS A 83 13.97 3.72 8.09
N ARG A 84 14.68 3.95 6.97
CA ARG A 84 14.10 4.55 5.76
C ARG A 84 12.99 3.68 5.20
N VAL A 85 13.24 2.37 5.05
CA VAL A 85 12.25 1.42 4.54
C VAL A 85 11.03 1.35 5.48
N ALA A 86 11.25 1.26 6.79
CA ALA A 86 10.19 1.27 7.79
C ALA A 86 9.32 2.53 7.72
N HIS A 87 9.92 3.70 7.51
CA HIS A 87 9.18 4.96 7.36
C HIS A 87 8.18 4.91 6.20
N TYR A 88 8.56 4.30 5.08
CA TYR A 88 7.67 4.14 3.92
C TYR A 88 6.60 3.05 4.12
N TYR A 89 6.92 1.94 4.78
CA TYR A 89 5.95 0.86 5.04
C TYR A 89 4.94 1.22 6.13
N PHE A 90 5.37 2.02 7.11
CA PHE A 90 4.62 2.35 8.33
C PHE A 90 4.59 3.87 8.58
N PRO A 91 3.97 4.66 7.68
CA PRO A 91 3.95 6.12 7.79
C PRO A 91 3.31 6.61 9.10
N GLU A 92 2.32 5.87 9.62
CA GLU A 92 1.62 6.20 10.87
C GLU A 92 2.48 6.04 12.14
N GLN A 93 3.62 5.32 12.06
CA GLN A 93 4.38 4.93 13.26
C GLN A 93 5.54 5.86 13.63
N ASN A 94 5.60 7.10 13.11
CA ASN A 94 6.59 8.13 13.49
C ASN A 94 8.01 7.58 13.76
N ILE A 95 8.55 6.82 12.79
CA ILE A 95 9.79 6.04 12.94
C ILE A 95 10.98 6.85 13.48
N LYS A 96 11.03 8.14 13.14
CA LYS A 96 12.08 9.08 13.53
C LYS A 96 12.15 9.37 15.04
N ILE A 97 11.06 9.14 15.77
CA ILE A 97 10.92 9.48 17.19
C ILE A 97 11.05 8.23 18.09
N LEU A 98 11.14 7.01 17.51
CA LEU A 98 11.31 5.81 18.33
C LEU A 98 12.66 5.84 19.04
N SER A 99 12.61 5.63 20.36
CA SER A 99 13.80 5.27 21.13
C SER A 99 14.36 3.93 20.67
N GLU A 100 15.63 3.67 20.95
CA GLU A 100 16.31 2.43 20.51
C GLU A 100 15.60 1.16 20.95
N LYS A 101 15.10 1.11 22.18
CA LYS A 101 14.32 -0.05 22.67
C LYS A 101 13.03 -0.23 21.86
N LYS A 102 12.30 0.85 21.58
CA LYS A 102 11.09 0.77 20.76
C LYS A 102 11.42 0.37 19.32
N TRP A 103 12.55 0.82 18.79
CA TRP A 103 13.03 0.43 17.46
C TRP A 103 13.39 -1.06 17.39
N HIS A 104 14.07 -1.58 18.41
CA HIS A 104 14.36 -3.00 18.56
C HIS A 104 13.07 -3.83 18.52
N ASP A 105 12.11 -3.50 19.38
CA ASP A 105 10.85 -4.22 19.48
C ASP A 105 10.03 -4.10 18.19
N PHE A 106 10.05 -2.94 17.55
CA PHE A 106 9.40 -2.70 16.27
C PHE A 106 9.91 -3.65 15.18
N LEU A 107 11.23 -3.83 15.05
CA LEU A 107 11.81 -4.71 14.03
C LEU A 107 11.33 -6.15 14.17
N ILE A 108 11.18 -6.64 15.41
CA ILE A 108 10.69 -7.99 15.71
C ILE A 108 9.18 -8.09 15.44
N LEU A 109 8.40 -7.14 15.98
CA LEU A 109 6.93 -7.15 15.89
C LEU A 109 6.42 -7.01 14.46
N LYS A 110 7.15 -6.32 13.58
CA LYS A 110 6.81 -6.17 12.16
C LYS A 110 7.15 -7.38 11.30
N LEU A 111 7.82 -8.39 11.86
CA LEU A 111 8.01 -9.67 11.17
C LEU A 111 6.91 -10.68 11.53
N PRO A 112 6.58 -11.62 10.62
CA PRO A 112 5.72 -12.75 10.93
C PRO A 112 6.28 -13.57 12.10
N LYS A 113 5.40 -14.10 12.97
CA LYS A 113 5.78 -14.87 14.18
C LYS A 113 6.80 -15.98 13.94
N LYS A 114 6.74 -16.66 12.78
CA LYS A 114 7.69 -17.71 12.37
C LYS A 114 9.16 -17.25 12.33
N HIS A 115 9.40 -15.94 12.21
CA HIS A 115 10.74 -15.35 12.15
C HIS A 115 11.17 -14.68 13.47
N HIS A 116 10.32 -14.64 14.50
CA HIS A 116 10.62 -13.91 15.74
C HIS A 116 11.87 -14.41 16.45
N ASN A 117 12.09 -15.72 16.53
CA ASN A 117 13.30 -16.27 17.18
C ASN A 117 14.59 -15.78 16.50
N ILE A 118 14.62 -15.79 15.16
CA ILE A 118 15.77 -15.31 14.39
C ILE A 118 15.87 -13.78 14.54
N ALA A 119 14.75 -13.07 14.50
CA ALA A 119 14.71 -11.62 14.60
C ALA A 119 15.24 -11.13 15.95
N ILE A 120 14.87 -11.75 17.07
CA ILE A 120 15.37 -11.36 18.40
C ILE A 120 16.90 -11.38 18.43
N THR A 121 17.51 -12.48 17.98
CA THR A 121 18.96 -12.62 17.96
C THR A 121 19.63 -11.62 17.00
N GLN A 122 19.13 -11.52 15.77
CA GLN A 122 19.73 -10.67 14.74
C GLN A 122 19.54 -9.17 15.02
N VAL A 123 18.41 -8.76 15.58
CA VAL A 123 18.18 -7.36 15.98
C VAL A 123 19.07 -6.99 17.15
N ASN A 124 19.24 -7.86 18.16
CA ASN A 124 20.19 -7.62 19.25
C ASN A 124 21.60 -7.37 18.71
N TYR A 125 22.08 -8.25 17.83
CA TYR A 125 23.39 -8.08 17.21
C TYR A 125 23.50 -6.84 16.32
N LEU A 126 22.44 -6.48 15.58
CA LEU A 126 22.40 -5.23 14.83
C LEU A 126 22.56 -4.02 15.75
N ILE A 127 21.84 -3.97 16.87
CA ILE A 127 21.90 -2.82 17.78
C ILE A 127 23.24 -2.76 18.51
N THR A 128 23.78 -3.89 18.99
CA THR A 128 25.10 -3.90 19.63
C THR A 128 26.21 -3.52 18.65
N SER A 129 26.12 -3.92 17.38
CA SER A 129 27.11 -3.58 16.35
C SER A 129 27.16 -2.10 15.96
N LEU A 130 26.14 -1.31 16.35
CA LEU A 130 26.18 0.15 16.24
C LEU A 130 27.22 0.77 17.19
N TYR A 131 27.47 0.10 18.32
CA TYR A 131 28.35 0.55 19.40
C TYR A 131 29.66 -0.24 19.47
N GLN A 132 29.68 -1.51 19.04
CA GLN A 132 30.83 -2.40 19.11
C GLN A 132 31.06 -3.17 17.79
N PRO A 133 32.19 -2.99 17.09
CA PRO A 133 32.36 -3.46 15.71
C PRO A 133 32.44 -4.98 15.47
N GLU A 134 32.56 -5.85 16.50
CA GLU A 134 33.08 -7.23 16.29
C GLU A 134 32.05 -8.37 16.36
N ILE A 135 30.75 -8.08 16.52
CA ILE A 135 29.79 -9.11 16.99
C ILE A 135 29.06 -9.86 15.85
N ILE A 136 28.84 -9.25 14.68
CA ILE A 136 28.03 -9.85 13.60
C ILE A 136 28.80 -9.91 12.27
N SER A 137 28.60 -11.01 11.54
CA SER A 137 29.09 -11.13 10.16
C SER A 137 28.23 -10.28 9.21
N ASN A 138 28.86 -9.49 8.34
CA ASN A 138 28.15 -8.70 7.32
C ASN A 138 27.23 -9.55 6.44
N ILE A 139 27.56 -10.83 6.24
CA ILE A 139 26.75 -11.77 5.45
C ILE A 139 25.43 -12.09 6.17
N GLU A 140 25.48 -12.35 7.47
CA GLU A 140 24.30 -12.65 8.29
C GLU A 140 23.41 -11.42 8.41
N LEU A 141 24.03 -10.25 8.66
CA LEU A 141 23.30 -9.01 8.72
C LEU A 141 22.60 -8.69 7.39
N LYS A 142 23.29 -8.85 6.26
CA LYS A 142 22.70 -8.66 4.93
C LYS A 142 21.49 -9.59 4.73
N LYS A 143 21.61 -10.87 5.09
CA LYS A 143 20.49 -11.83 5.01
C LYS A 143 19.32 -11.41 5.89
N PHE A 144 19.58 -10.97 7.12
CA PHE A 144 18.54 -10.49 8.02
C PHE A 144 17.82 -9.25 7.48
N VAL A 145 18.56 -8.25 6.99
CA VAL A 145 17.96 -7.04 6.39
C VAL A 145 17.14 -7.39 5.15
N GLN A 146 17.64 -8.29 4.29
CA GLN A 146 16.89 -8.79 3.13
C GLN A 146 15.59 -9.48 3.54
N LEU A 147 15.64 -10.35 4.55
CA LEU A 147 14.46 -11.02 5.09
C LEU A 147 13.45 -9.99 5.61
N TRP A 148 13.92 -9.03 6.39
CA TRP A 148 13.06 -8.00 6.97
C TRP A 148 12.35 -7.16 5.90
N ILE A 149 13.09 -6.66 4.91
CA ILE A 149 12.52 -5.87 3.79
C ILE A 149 11.49 -6.70 2.99
N LYS A 150 11.70 -8.02 2.86
CA LYS A 150 10.81 -8.90 2.10
C LYS A 150 9.53 -9.27 2.86
N GLU A 151 9.62 -9.47 4.17
CA GLU A 151 8.59 -10.09 4.99
C GLU A 151 7.91 -9.14 5.99
N CYS A 152 8.36 -7.88 6.12
CA CYS A 152 7.72 -6.93 7.03
C CYS A 152 6.24 -6.70 6.68
N ARG A 153 5.37 -6.70 7.70
CA ARG A 153 3.90 -6.58 7.56
C ARG A 153 3.31 -5.51 8.47
#